data_AF-A0A536EF07-F1
#
_entry.id   AF-A0A536EF07-F1
#
_cell.length_a   1.000
_cell.length_b   1.000
_cell.length_c   1.000
_cell.angle_alpha   90.00
_cell.angle_beta   90.00
_cell.angle_gamma   90.00
#
_symmetry.space_group_name_H-M   'P 1'
#
loop_
_entity.id
_entity.type
_entity.pdbx_description
1 polymer ?
#
loop_
_entity_poly.entity_id
_entity_poly.type
_entity_poly.pdbx_seq_one_letter_code
_entity_poly.pdbx_strand_id
1 'polypeptide(L)'
;MHRSAAELETERQQILAAQRDRAAFAPLYERYVDQIFAYAYTLTKDKEQAEDVTAATFAKAIEELPRFQWRGVPYSAWLYRVA
;
A
#
# COMPACT_ATOMS: atom_id res chain seq x y z
N MET A 1 -15.63 1.19 -7.24
CA MET A 1 -14.86 2.39 -6.86
C MET A 1 -14.09 2.87 -8.09
N HIS A 2 -14.63 3.85 -8.82
CA HIS A 2 -13.91 4.46 -9.94
C HIS A 2 -13.01 5.56 -9.37
N ARG A 3 -11.70 5.30 -9.26
CA ARG A 3 -10.73 6.38 -9.05
C ARG A 3 -10.68 7.19 -10.34
N SER A 4 -10.73 8.50 -10.21
CA SER A 4 -10.54 9.39 -11.35
C SER A 4 -9.14 9.22 -11.93
N ALA A 5 -8.97 9.54 -13.22
CA ALA A 5 -7.65 9.49 -13.87
C ALA A 5 -6.61 10.36 -13.13
N ALA A 6 -7.04 11.48 -12.57
CA ALA A 6 -6.18 12.36 -11.77
C ALA A 6 -5.66 11.69 -10.48
N GLU A 7 -6.50 10.94 -9.77
CA GLU A 7 -6.08 10.22 -8.56
C GLU A 7 -5.10 9.08 -8.86
N LEU A 8 -5.27 8.41 -10.01
CA LEU A 8 -4.35 7.36 -10.46
C LEU A 8 -3.00 7.93 -10.86
N GLU A 9 -2.98 9.11 -11.49
CA GLU A 9 -1.72 9.78 -11.82
C GLU A 9 -0.99 10.27 -10.57
N THR A 10 -1.71 10.90 -9.62
CA THR A 10 -1.12 11.28 -8.32
C THR A 10 -0.50 10.09 -7.59
N GLU A 11 -1.21 8.97 -7.55
CA GLU A 11 -0.71 7.74 -6.94
C GLU A 11 0.54 7.20 -7.66
N ARG A 12 0.53 7.20 -9.00
CA ARG A 12 1.71 6.83 -9.79
C ARG A 12 2.90 7.71 -9.44
N GLN A 13 2.72 9.02 -9.32
CA GLN A 13 3.80 9.94 -8.94
C GLN A 13 4.35 9.65 -7.54
N GLN A 14 3.47 9.35 -6.58
CA GLN A 14 3.88 8.96 -5.22
C GLN A 14 4.70 7.66 -5.23
N ILE A 15 4.30 6.67 -6.03
CA ILE A 15 5.05 5.42 -6.19
C ILE A 15 6.43 5.68 -6.79
N LEU A 16 6.51 6.47 -7.86
CA LEU A 16 7.78 6.81 -8.50
C LEU A 16 8.72 7.59 -7.56
N ALA A 17 8.16 8.49 -6.74
CA ALA A 17 8.92 9.19 -5.71
C ALA A 17 9.43 8.21 -4.65
N ALA A 18 8.55 7.34 -4.13
CA ALA A 18 8.87 6.37 -3.09
C ALA A 18 9.88 5.29 -3.54
N GLN A 19 9.95 4.99 -4.85
CA GLN A 19 10.99 4.15 -5.44
C GLN A 19 12.39 4.77 -5.36
N ARG A 20 12.49 6.10 -5.32
CA ARG A 20 13.75 6.85 -5.28
C ARG A 20 14.13 7.28 -3.87
N ASP A 21 13.13 7.59 -3.05
CA ASP A 21 13.28 8.03 -1.67
C ASP A 21 12.24 7.35 -0.77
N ARG A 22 12.68 6.55 0.18
CA ARG A 22 11.78 5.85 1.12
C ARG A 22 10.96 6.84 1.95
N ALA A 23 11.44 8.05 2.21
CA ALA A 23 10.68 9.06 2.94
C ALA A 23 9.42 9.48 2.18
N ALA A 24 9.43 9.40 0.84
CA ALA A 24 8.27 9.68 0.00
C ALA A 24 7.20 8.57 0.04
N PHE A 25 7.42 7.48 0.78
CA PHE A 25 6.42 6.42 0.99
C PHE A 25 5.32 6.80 1.99
N ALA A 26 5.58 7.74 2.90
CA ALA A 26 4.63 8.17 3.94
C ALA A 26 3.19 8.43 3.42
N PRO A 27 2.96 9.20 2.34
CA PRO A 27 1.60 9.44 1.84
C PRO A 27 0.92 8.17 1.29
N LEU A 28 1.67 7.20 0.78
CA LEU A 28 1.12 5.90 0.40
C LEU A 28 0.71 5.10 1.63
N TYR A 29 1.56 5.10 2.67
CA TYR A 29 1.25 4.44 3.94
C TYR A 29 -0.03 5.01 4.57
N GLU A 30 -0.10 6.33 4.77
CA GLU A 30 -1.27 7.01 5.37
C GLU A 30 -2.56 6.73 4.61
N ARG A 31 -2.49 6.64 3.28
CA ARG A 31 -3.65 6.34 2.44
C ARG A 31 -4.17 4.90 2.60
N TYR A 32 -3.30 3.95 2.91
CA TYR A 32 -3.61 2.52 2.82
C TYR A 32 -3.61 1.78 4.15
N VAL A 33 -3.01 2.36 5.19
CA VAL A 33 -2.87 1.70 6.50
C VAL A 33 -4.22 1.26 7.04
N ASP A 34 -5.23 2.13 7.05
CA ASP A 34 -6.57 1.80 7.56
C ASP A 34 -7.23 0.68 6.75
N GLN A 35 -7.02 0.67 5.43
CA GLN A 35 -7.63 -0.29 4.53
C GLN A 35 -7.01 -1.69 4.68
N ILE A 36 -5.69 -1.75 4.84
CA ILE A 36 -4.95 -3.00 5.08
C ILE A 36 -5.20 -3.49 6.50
N PHE A 37 -5.21 -2.60 7.50
CA PHE A 37 -5.53 -2.94 8.87
C PHE A 37 -6.95 -3.52 9.00
N ALA A 38 -7.95 -2.86 8.40
CA ALA A 38 -9.32 -3.38 8.39
C ALA A 38 -9.40 -4.77 7.72
N TYR A 39 -8.67 -4.98 6.63
CA TYR A 39 -8.60 -6.29 5.98
C TYR A 39 -7.95 -7.35 6.87
N ALA A 40 -6.77 -7.07 7.43
CA ALA A 40 -6.08 -7.96 8.36
C ALA A 40 -6.97 -8.30 9.56
N TYR A 41 -7.64 -7.32 10.15
CA TYR A 41 -8.57 -7.52 11.26
C TYR A 41 -9.77 -8.40 10.87
N THR A 42 -10.25 -8.32 9.63
CA THR A 42 -11.32 -9.23 9.18
C THR A 42 -10.88 -10.69 9.10
N LEU A 43 -9.58 -10.94 8.86
CA LEU A 43 -8.97 -12.27 8.80
C LEU A 43 -8.61 -12.80 10.19
N THR A 44 -7.95 -11.99 11.01
CA THR A 44 -7.42 -12.42 12.32
C THR A 44 -8.47 -12.38 13.43
N LYS A 45 -9.45 -11.45 13.32
CA LYS A 45 -10.39 -11.09 14.41
C LYS A 45 -9.69 -10.67 15.70
N ASP A 46 -8.42 -10.28 15.59
CA ASP A 46 -7.56 -9.91 16.70
C ASP A 46 -6.78 -8.66 16.32
N LYS A 47 -6.77 -7.67 17.22
CA LYS A 47 -6.18 -6.37 16.94
C LYS A 47 -4.66 -6.45 16.82
N GLU A 48 -3.99 -7.13 17.76
CA GLU A 48 -2.53 -7.22 17.80
C GLU A 48 -2.01 -7.96 16.56
N GLN A 49 -2.63 -9.09 16.23
CA GLN A 49 -2.29 -9.83 15.01
C GLN A 49 -2.57 -9.02 13.74
N ALA A 50 -3.62 -8.19 13.73
CA ALA A 50 -3.90 -7.32 12.59
C ALA A 50 -2.85 -6.21 12.44
N GLU A 51 -2.35 -5.63 13.54
CA GLU A 51 -1.25 -4.67 13.54
C GLU A 51 0.03 -5.31 12.98
N ASP A 52 0.36 -6.53 13.41
CA ASP A 52 1.51 -7.29 12.93
C ASP A 52 1.44 -7.58 11.43
N VAL A 53 0.29 -8.08 10.94
CA VAL A 53 0.08 -8.34 9.51
C VAL A 53 0.19 -7.06 8.70
N THR A 54 -0.37 -5.95 9.21
CA THR A 54 -0.29 -4.64 8.56
C THR A 54 1.17 -4.18 8.46
N ALA A 55 1.92 -4.23 9.55
CA ALA A 55 3.32 -3.86 9.58
C ALA A 55 4.16 -4.72 8.63
N ALA A 56 3.98 -6.05 8.64
CA ALA A 56 4.66 -6.98 7.74
C ALA A 56 4.34 -6.71 6.26
N THR A 57 3.08 -6.39 5.95
CA THR A 57 2.64 -6.03 4.60
C THR A 57 3.38 -4.80 4.10
N PHE A 58 3.44 -3.72 4.89
CA PHE A 58 4.10 -2.49 4.47
C PHE A 58 5.62 -2.61 4.46
N ALA A 59 6.22 -3.39 5.36
CA ALA A 59 7.65 -3.69 5.33
C ALA A 59 8.03 -4.37 4.00
N LYS A 60 7.31 -5.43 3.64
CA LYS A 60 7.50 -6.13 2.36
C LYS A 60 7.17 -5.23 1.16
N ALA A 61 6.15 -4.39 1.29
CA ALA A 61 5.80 -3.43 0.25
C ALA A 61 6.97 -2.48 -0.06
N ILE A 62 7.63 -1.93 0.95
CA ILE A 62 8.80 -1.04 0.79
C ILE A 62 9.97 -1.78 0.15
N GLU A 63 10.21 -3.04 0.53
CA GLU A 63 11.29 -3.86 -0.04
C GLU A 63 11.06 -4.19 -1.52
N GLU A 64 9.83 -4.50 -1.92
CA GLU A 64 9.48 -4.84 -3.29
C GLU A 64 9.22 -3.61 -4.17
N LEU A 65 8.99 -2.44 -3.58
CA LEU A 65 8.66 -1.20 -4.28
C LEU A 65 9.64 -0.83 -5.41
N PRO A 66 10.97 -0.94 -5.27
CA PRO A 66 11.91 -0.65 -6.37
C PRO A 66 11.70 -1.51 -7.62
N ARG A 67 11.11 -2.71 -7.46
CA ARG A 67 10.82 -3.65 -8.56
C ARG A 67 9.38 -3.56 -9.05
N PHE A 68 8.53 -2.85 -8.32
CA PHE A 68 7.13 -2.67 -8.66
C PHE A 68 6.99 -1.90 -9.98
N GLN A 69 6.10 -2.38 -10.85
CA GLN A 69 5.77 -1.74 -12.11
C GLN A 69 4.30 -1.32 -12.09
N TRP A 70 4.06 -0.02 -12.28
CA TRP A 70 2.71 0.51 -12.41
C TRP A 70 2.06 0.00 -13.71
N ARG A 71 0.90 -0.65 -13.60
CA ARG A 71 0.17 -1.24 -14.73
C ARG A 71 -1.20 -0.60 -15.00
N GLY A 72 -1.44 0.60 -14.45
CA GLY A 72 -2.73 1.29 -14.59
C GLY A 72 -3.84 0.74 -13.67
N VAL A 73 -3.47 -0.07 -12.68
CA VAL A 73 -4.37 -0.53 -11.61
C VAL A 73 -4.02 0.15 -10.29
N PRO A 74 -4.99 0.37 -9.38
CA PRO A 74 -4.73 0.97 -8.08
C PRO A 74 -3.67 0.19 -7.29
N TYR A 75 -2.82 0.92 -6.56
CA TYR A 75 -1.77 0.34 -5.72
C TYR A 75 -2.33 -0.58 -4.62
N SER A 76 -3.55 -0.30 -4.12
CA SER A 76 -4.25 -1.18 -3.18
C SER A 76 -4.37 -2.62 -3.68
N ALA A 77 -4.62 -2.83 -4.98
CA ALA A 77 -4.77 -4.16 -5.55
C ALA A 77 -3.47 -4.98 -5.45
N TRP A 78 -2.32 -4.31 -5.45
CA TRP A 78 -1.03 -4.94 -5.21
C TRP A 78 -0.76 -5.15 -3.71
N LEU A 79 -1.07 -4.17 -2.85
CA LEU A 79 -0.93 -4.32 -1.39
C LEU A 79 -1.72 -5.53 -0.85
N TYR A 80 -2.93 -5.75 -1.34
CA TYR A 80 -3.73 -6.93 -0.98
C TYR A 80 -3.14 -8.27 -1.43
N ARG A 81 -2.17 -8.29 -2.34
CA ARG A 81 -1.43 -9.51 -2.72
C ARG A 81 -0.19 -9.73 -1.85
N VAL A 82 0.25 -8.69 -1.15
CA VAL A 82 1.41 -8.71 -0.28
C VAL A 82 1.01 -9.11 1.15
N ALA A 83 -0.18 -8.67 1.59
CA ALA A 83 -0.86 -9.08 2.83
C ALA A 83 -1.32 -10.54 2.78
#